data_AF-J6ELY6-F1
#
_entry.id   AF-J6ELY6-F1
#
_cell.length_a   1.000
_cell.length_b   1.000
_cell.length_c   1.000
_cell.angle_alpha   90.00
_cell.angle_beta   90.00
_cell.angle_gamma   90.00
#
_symmetry.space_group_name_H-M   'P 1'
#
loop_
_entity.id
_entity.type
_entity.pdbx_description
1 polymer ?
#
loop_
_entity_poly.entity_id
_entity_poly.type
_entity_poly.pdbx_seq_one_letter_code
_entity_poly.pdbx_strand_id
1 'polypeptide(L)'
;MQLTLSPTELLVTALTHFRAALPEPREPHVLDVLMGLGLIALTILALVPPPTTTVRVFRAALAPLICFGWMYLSYVPLLLTPKERWGAGILFVMFSFRTLEMLVMTPPEHSVWRVRNGVPEPIPEPYTLKKLDWANSLVWSWRGVGWSFSAPLCASQLKVTRELSRKKYIIRRLINGAVAYLLDDALGALMRRAAPDFFITNQIKYYDLSQLERGMYSTMVVVRTVCILEFSHVAASLVFVSLGAWLGDHELLSPWGWPPMFASLREIFSHPGIGYLWARQYNRRMLHVWGWVLIGEKLLGLPVSGVASLASKAQPPQAKVLEAVTVMNDQDKKELSGTVDQGGDDASATLRKRKTTLLEVSEPDTAPATPVSGRVSPSNPLPKPTKEKKTPDVAANLIKSAITFTLSGLHHDCSSLLLLLDKMGRGEKELPLGLMVTPFFMIQPLGLVVEAIVKRRWRSVRKTLPLPETALRVIEFVIGNTWTWVWLGWTARWYVRCLSEIAAYQPFPNKPIFSITELAWDYFHDVVVGTPGAAGANATMGPAPVAPVAPFQAV
;
A
#
# COMPACT_ATOMS: atom_id res chain seq x y z
N MET A 1 32.63 37.20 -17.57
CA MET A 1 33.00 36.28 -16.48
C MET A 1 31.77 35.39 -16.22
N GLN A 2 31.74 34.15 -16.71
CA GLN A 2 30.61 33.23 -16.46
C GLN A 2 30.88 32.49 -15.15
N LEU A 3 30.11 32.78 -14.10
CA LEU A 3 30.16 32.00 -12.87
C LEU A 3 29.51 30.63 -13.14
N THR A 4 30.30 29.57 -13.16
CA THR A 4 29.79 28.19 -13.22
C THR A 4 29.22 27.84 -11.85
N LEU A 5 27.89 27.84 -11.73
CA LEU A 5 27.22 27.32 -10.54
C LEU A 5 27.59 25.85 -10.33
N SER A 6 27.82 25.46 -9.08
CA SER A 6 27.94 24.05 -8.72
C SER A 6 26.61 23.31 -8.99
N PRO A 7 26.63 21.98 -9.19
CA PRO A 7 25.41 21.19 -9.38
C PRO A 7 24.38 21.40 -8.26
N THR A 8 24.84 21.58 -7.02
CA THR A 8 23.97 21.86 -5.87
C THR A 8 23.31 23.22 -5.98
N GLU A 9 24.05 24.27 -6.32
CA GLU A 9 23.49 25.63 -6.51
C GLU A 9 22.49 25.66 -7.67
N LEU A 10 22.78 24.92 -8.75
CA LEU A 10 21.85 24.79 -9.88
C LEU A 10 20.55 24.10 -9.44
N LEU A 11 20.64 23.05 -8.63
CA LEU A 11 19.47 22.36 -8.07
C LEU A 11 18.68 23.26 -7.12
N VAL A 12 19.34 23.96 -6.18
CA VAL A 12 18.69 24.94 -5.29
C VAL A 12 17.95 26.00 -6.10
N THR A 13 18.61 26.55 -7.12
CA THR A 13 18.04 27.59 -7.98
C THR A 13 16.82 27.05 -8.72
N ALA A 14 16.91 25.86 -9.31
CA ALA A 14 15.80 25.21 -10.00
C ALA A 14 14.62 24.95 -9.06
N LEU A 15 14.87 24.42 -7.86
CA LEU A 15 13.84 24.17 -6.86
C LEU A 15 13.21 25.47 -6.32
N THR A 16 13.99 26.54 -6.20
CA THR A 16 13.48 27.87 -5.79
C THR A 16 12.54 28.42 -6.85
N HIS A 17 12.92 28.37 -8.12
CA HIS A 17 12.04 28.77 -9.22
C HIS A 17 10.80 27.90 -9.31
N PHE A 18 10.95 26.59 -9.14
CA PHE A 18 9.81 25.67 -9.12
C PHE A 18 8.85 26.00 -7.98
N ARG A 19 9.37 26.22 -6.76
CA ARG A 19 8.59 26.65 -5.59
C ARG A 19 7.85 27.96 -5.84
N ALA A 20 8.49 28.93 -6.46
CA ALA A 20 7.89 30.24 -6.79
C ALA A 20 6.77 30.13 -7.84
N ALA A 21 6.80 29.11 -8.69
CA ALA A 21 5.75 28.85 -9.67
C ALA A 21 4.54 28.09 -9.09
N LEU A 22 4.65 27.55 -7.88
CA LEU A 22 3.58 26.82 -7.21
C LEU A 22 2.75 27.76 -6.30
N PRO A 23 1.46 27.45 -6.05
CA PRO A 23 0.65 28.21 -5.10
C PRO A 23 1.28 28.25 -3.70
N GLU A 24 0.99 29.29 -2.92
CA GLU A 24 1.50 29.32 -1.54
C GLU A 24 0.78 28.26 -0.69
N PRO A 25 1.50 27.37 0.01
CA PRO A 25 0.89 26.47 0.97
C PRO A 25 0.16 27.26 2.06
N ARG A 26 -1.04 26.79 2.42
CA ARG A 26 -1.92 27.46 3.38
C ARG A 26 -2.57 26.46 4.32
N GLU A 27 -3.20 26.93 5.39
CA GLU A 27 -3.93 26.04 6.29
C GLU A 27 -5.06 25.29 5.56
N PRO A 28 -5.36 24.04 5.97
CA PRO A 28 -6.41 23.24 5.36
C PRO A 28 -7.76 23.92 5.54
N HIS A 29 -8.51 24.04 4.45
CA HIS A 29 -9.85 24.61 4.41
C HIS A 29 -10.87 23.49 4.14
N VAL A 30 -12.14 23.70 4.52
CA VAL A 30 -13.21 22.72 4.23
C VAL A 30 -13.32 22.39 2.73
N LEU A 31 -12.99 23.35 1.87
CA LEU A 31 -12.94 23.15 0.42
C LEU A 31 -11.89 22.13 -0.02
N ASP A 32 -10.77 21.98 0.70
CA ASP A 32 -9.75 20.96 0.38
C ASP A 32 -10.31 19.55 0.64
N VAL A 33 -11.06 19.39 1.74
CA VAL A 33 -11.75 18.13 2.08
C VAL A 33 -12.82 17.82 1.04
N LEU A 34 -13.66 18.81 0.70
CA LEU A 34 -14.69 18.66 -0.31
C LEU A 34 -14.09 18.35 -1.69
N MET A 35 -12.96 18.96 -2.04
CA MET A 35 -12.25 18.65 -3.29
C MET A 35 -11.73 17.22 -3.27
N GLY A 36 -11.11 16.75 -2.19
CA GLY A 36 -10.67 15.36 -2.06
C GLY A 36 -11.82 14.36 -2.22
N LEU A 37 -12.95 14.61 -1.55
CA LEU A 37 -14.16 13.80 -1.71
C LEU A 37 -14.73 13.87 -3.14
N GLY A 38 -14.70 15.05 -3.75
CA GLY A 38 -15.09 15.27 -5.14
C GLY A 38 -14.24 14.48 -6.14
N LEU A 39 -12.92 14.44 -5.96
CA LEU A 39 -12.00 13.66 -6.80
C LEU A 39 -12.26 12.16 -6.70
N ILE A 40 -12.58 11.66 -5.50
CA ILE A 40 -13.00 10.28 -5.28
C ILE A 40 -14.32 10.02 -6.01
N ALA A 41 -15.32 10.87 -5.81
CA ALA A 41 -16.63 10.75 -6.46
C ALA A 41 -16.51 10.77 -7.99
N LEU A 42 -15.71 11.68 -8.56
CA LEU A 42 -15.45 11.76 -9.99
C LEU A 42 -14.81 10.47 -10.53
N THR A 43 -13.85 9.91 -9.80
CA THR A 43 -13.22 8.64 -10.18
C THR A 43 -14.23 7.49 -10.16
N ILE A 44 -15.08 7.41 -9.13
CA ILE A 44 -16.14 6.41 -9.03
C ILE A 44 -17.14 6.57 -10.19
N LEU A 45 -17.64 7.77 -10.43
CA LEU A 45 -18.60 8.05 -11.49
C LEU A 45 -18.02 7.77 -12.88
N ALA A 46 -16.73 8.05 -13.10
CA ALA A 46 -16.05 7.72 -14.34
C ALA A 46 -16.03 6.21 -14.63
N LEU A 47 -16.08 5.36 -13.59
CA LEU A 47 -16.11 3.89 -13.70
C LEU A 47 -17.51 3.30 -13.90
N VAL A 48 -18.58 4.10 -13.83
CA VAL A 48 -19.97 3.62 -13.98
C VAL A 48 -20.37 3.36 -15.45
N PRO A 49 -20.02 4.21 -16.43
CA PRO A 49 -20.27 3.96 -17.85
C PRO A 49 -19.60 2.68 -18.38
N PRO A 50 -20.10 2.10 -19.50
CA PRO A 50 -19.43 0.99 -20.15
C PRO A 50 -18.05 1.40 -20.70
N PRO A 51 -17.06 0.50 -20.76
CA PRO A 51 -15.73 0.80 -21.25
C PRO A 51 -15.66 0.87 -22.80
N THR A 52 -16.59 1.60 -23.44
CA THR A 52 -16.55 1.86 -24.89
C THR A 52 -15.34 2.72 -25.25
N THR A 53 -14.94 2.73 -26.52
CA THR A 53 -13.83 3.55 -27.00
C THR A 53 -14.01 5.03 -26.63
N THR A 54 -15.21 5.58 -26.82
CA THR A 54 -15.54 6.97 -26.45
C THR A 54 -15.37 7.23 -24.96
N VAL A 55 -15.90 6.35 -24.11
CA VAL A 55 -15.76 6.48 -22.65
C VAL A 55 -14.28 6.37 -22.23
N ARG A 56 -13.50 5.50 -22.87
CA ARG A 56 -12.06 5.38 -22.58
C ARG A 56 -11.28 6.64 -22.94
N VAL A 57 -11.60 7.28 -24.07
CA VAL A 57 -11.02 8.59 -24.43
C VAL A 57 -11.42 9.66 -23.42
N PHE A 58 -12.70 9.70 -23.02
CA PHE A 58 -13.18 10.61 -21.98
C PHE A 58 -12.44 10.39 -20.65
N ARG A 59 -12.32 9.14 -20.17
CA ARG A 59 -11.57 8.77 -18.97
C ARG A 59 -10.10 9.19 -19.07
N ALA A 60 -9.48 9.01 -20.23
CA ALA A 60 -8.09 9.41 -20.48
C ALA A 60 -7.89 10.93 -20.44
N ALA A 61 -8.87 11.71 -20.90
CA ALA A 61 -8.87 13.17 -20.79
C ALA A 61 -9.16 13.65 -19.34
N LEU A 62 -10.02 12.94 -18.60
CA LEU A 62 -10.39 13.28 -17.23
C LEU A 62 -9.29 12.94 -16.21
N ALA A 63 -8.54 11.86 -16.41
CA ALA A 63 -7.57 11.38 -15.44
C ALA A 63 -6.47 12.41 -15.08
N PRO A 64 -5.86 13.15 -16.04
CA PRO A 64 -4.90 14.22 -15.72
C PRO A 64 -5.49 15.31 -14.82
N LEU A 65 -6.76 15.69 -15.02
CA LEU A 65 -7.44 16.69 -14.19
C LEU A 65 -7.60 16.20 -12.74
N ILE A 66 -8.02 14.94 -12.58
CA ILE A 66 -8.14 14.34 -11.24
C ILE A 66 -6.75 14.22 -10.58
N CYS A 67 -5.72 13.80 -11.32
CA CYS A 67 -4.35 13.73 -10.82
C CYS A 67 -3.82 15.10 -10.41
N PHE A 68 -4.10 16.14 -11.19
CA PHE A 68 -3.75 17.51 -10.83
C PHE A 68 -4.41 17.93 -9.51
N GLY A 69 -5.69 17.59 -9.31
CA GLY A 69 -6.37 17.81 -8.03
C GLY A 69 -5.70 17.10 -6.86
N TRP A 70 -5.27 15.84 -7.03
CA TRP A 70 -4.52 15.11 -6.00
C TRP A 70 -3.15 15.75 -5.70
N MET A 71 -2.42 16.17 -6.72
CA MET A 71 -1.13 16.86 -6.56
C MET A 71 -1.30 18.24 -5.91
N TYR A 72 -2.39 18.95 -6.19
CA TYR A 72 -2.75 20.17 -5.46
C TYR A 72 -2.96 19.87 -3.99
N LEU A 73 -3.75 18.84 -3.65
CA LEU A 73 -4.02 18.44 -2.26
C LEU A 73 -2.78 17.91 -1.53
N SER A 74 -1.79 17.38 -2.24
CA SER A 74 -0.52 17.01 -1.62
C SER A 74 0.29 18.22 -1.19
N TYR A 75 0.22 19.31 -1.95
CA TYR A 75 1.12 20.43 -1.80
C TYR A 75 0.51 21.64 -1.07
N VAL A 76 -0.73 22.05 -1.39
CA VAL A 76 -1.28 23.30 -0.86
C VAL A 76 -1.68 23.23 0.62
N PRO A 77 -2.43 22.22 1.10
CA PRO A 77 -2.86 22.17 2.50
C PRO A 77 -1.72 21.82 3.48
N LEU A 78 -1.37 22.76 4.37
CA LEU A 78 -0.39 22.60 5.44
C LEU A 78 -1.00 21.84 6.62
N LEU A 79 -0.78 20.53 6.67
CA LEU A 79 -1.22 19.69 7.79
C LEU A 79 -0.57 20.08 9.13
N LEU A 80 -1.02 19.48 10.23
CA LEU A 80 -0.63 19.91 11.58
C LEU A 80 0.84 19.63 11.88
N THR A 81 1.43 18.61 11.26
CA THR A 81 2.85 18.28 11.42
C THR A 81 3.52 17.95 10.08
N PRO A 82 4.85 18.15 9.94
CA PRO A 82 5.58 17.74 8.74
C PRO A 82 5.43 16.24 8.46
N LYS A 83 5.38 15.41 9.51
CA LYS A 83 5.17 13.96 9.39
C LYS A 83 3.83 13.62 8.74
N GLU A 84 2.74 14.26 9.18
CA GLU A 84 1.42 14.08 8.57
C GLU A 84 1.42 14.53 7.12
N ARG A 85 2.03 15.70 6.84
CA ARG A 85 2.16 16.24 5.48
C ARG A 85 2.91 15.30 4.55
N TRP A 86 4.02 14.72 5.02
CA TRP A 86 4.76 13.71 4.28
C TRP A 86 3.90 12.46 4.01
N GLY A 87 3.23 11.92 5.02
CA GLY A 87 2.36 10.75 4.87
C GLY A 87 1.17 10.99 3.93
N ALA A 88 0.51 12.15 4.04
CA ALA A 88 -0.59 12.55 3.16
C ALA A 88 -0.10 12.77 1.73
N GLY A 89 1.09 13.37 1.54
CA GLY A 89 1.74 13.49 0.25
C GLY A 89 1.86 12.14 -0.46
N ILE A 90 2.30 11.10 0.27
CA ILE A 90 2.44 9.75 -0.29
C ILE A 90 1.07 9.24 -0.74
N LEU A 91 0.07 9.39 0.13
CA LEU A 91 -1.29 8.94 -0.15
C LEU A 91 -1.87 9.60 -1.41
N PHE A 92 -1.72 10.92 -1.56
CA PHE A 92 -2.25 11.64 -2.70
C PHE A 92 -1.49 11.31 -4.00
N VAL A 93 -0.17 11.16 -3.96
CA VAL A 93 0.61 10.67 -5.11
C VAL A 93 0.14 9.27 -5.50
N MET A 94 -0.09 8.37 -4.53
CA MET A 94 -0.65 7.05 -4.80
C MET A 94 -2.07 7.12 -5.40
N PHE A 95 -2.92 8.06 -4.98
CA PHE A 95 -4.23 8.27 -5.61
C PHE A 95 -4.12 8.76 -7.06
N SER A 96 -3.16 9.62 -7.39
CA SER A 96 -2.87 10.00 -8.78
C SER A 96 -2.53 8.78 -9.63
N PHE A 97 -1.60 7.94 -9.17
CA PHE A 97 -1.19 6.74 -9.90
C PHE A 97 -2.33 5.71 -10.02
N ARG A 98 -3.16 5.57 -8.99
CA ARG A 98 -4.34 4.71 -9.02
C ARG A 98 -5.41 5.23 -9.98
N THR A 99 -5.60 6.54 -10.05
CA THR A 99 -6.53 7.18 -10.99
C THR A 99 -6.12 6.86 -12.43
N LEU A 100 -4.85 7.06 -12.77
CA LEU A 100 -4.31 6.71 -14.08
C LEU A 100 -4.40 5.20 -14.37
N GLU A 101 -4.10 4.36 -13.36
CA GLU A 101 -4.23 2.90 -13.49
C GLU A 101 -5.66 2.50 -13.88
N MET A 102 -6.66 2.99 -13.14
CA MET A 102 -8.07 2.60 -13.30
C MET A 102 -8.73 3.25 -14.51
N LEU A 103 -8.43 4.51 -14.81
CA LEU A 103 -9.12 5.24 -15.87
C LEU A 103 -8.44 5.08 -17.24
N VAL A 104 -7.13 4.85 -17.28
CA VAL A 104 -6.35 4.86 -18.53
C VAL A 104 -5.75 3.50 -18.84
N MET A 105 -4.93 2.98 -17.93
CA MET A 105 -4.04 1.87 -18.27
C MET A 105 -4.73 0.51 -18.33
N THR A 106 -5.47 0.19 -17.26
CA THR A 106 -6.07 -1.12 -17.07
C THR A 106 -7.50 -0.93 -16.57
N PRO A 107 -8.46 -0.67 -17.48
CA PRO A 107 -9.87 -0.54 -17.13
C PRO A 107 -10.29 -1.73 -16.26
N PRO A 108 -10.74 -1.47 -15.03
CA PRO A 108 -11.04 -2.52 -14.07
C PRO A 108 -12.07 -3.52 -14.58
N GLU A 109 -12.96 -3.10 -15.47
CA GLU A 109 -14.00 -3.93 -16.06
C GLU A 109 -13.47 -5.15 -16.85
N HIS A 110 -12.20 -5.15 -17.24
CA HIS A 110 -11.59 -6.25 -17.98
C HIS A 110 -10.65 -7.12 -17.14
N SER A 111 -10.26 -6.65 -15.96
CA SER A 111 -9.10 -7.19 -15.23
C SER A 111 -9.37 -7.46 -13.76
N VAL A 112 -10.49 -6.94 -13.24
CA VAL A 112 -10.79 -6.96 -11.82
C VAL A 112 -12.23 -7.39 -11.61
N TRP A 113 -12.42 -8.31 -10.68
CA TRP A 113 -13.72 -8.80 -10.27
C TRP A 113 -13.72 -9.06 -8.77
N ARG A 114 -14.90 -9.00 -8.16
CA ARG A 114 -15.09 -9.43 -6.77
C ARG A 114 -15.07 -10.95 -6.70
N VAL A 115 -14.63 -11.50 -5.59
CA VAL A 115 -14.61 -12.94 -5.32
C VAL A 115 -15.41 -13.22 -4.05
N ARG A 116 -16.50 -13.98 -4.19
CA ARG A 116 -17.37 -14.39 -3.09
C ARG A 116 -17.37 -15.90 -2.99
N ASN A 117 -16.98 -16.42 -1.82
CA ASN A 117 -16.93 -17.86 -1.55
C ASN A 117 -16.07 -18.61 -2.59
N GLY A 118 -14.97 -17.99 -3.04
CA GLY A 118 -14.09 -18.53 -4.07
C GLY A 118 -14.59 -18.37 -5.51
N VAL A 119 -15.80 -17.85 -5.71
CA VAL A 119 -16.41 -17.68 -7.04
C VAL A 119 -16.32 -16.21 -7.49
N PRO A 120 -15.87 -15.95 -8.73
CA PRO A 120 -15.94 -14.62 -9.33
C PRO A 120 -17.39 -14.10 -9.46
N GLU A 121 -17.65 -12.90 -8.96
CA GLU A 121 -18.92 -12.22 -9.18
C GLU A 121 -18.96 -11.59 -10.59
N PRO A 122 -20.10 -11.62 -11.30
CA PRO A 122 -20.28 -10.85 -12.52
C PRO A 122 -20.08 -9.36 -12.24
N ILE A 123 -19.52 -8.65 -13.21
CA ILE A 123 -19.43 -7.20 -13.18
C ILE A 123 -20.84 -6.65 -13.44
N PRO A 124 -21.37 -5.76 -12.57
CA PRO A 124 -22.72 -5.22 -12.77
C PRO A 124 -22.84 -4.43 -14.08
N GLU A 125 -24.06 -4.37 -14.60
CA GLU A 125 -24.37 -3.60 -15.82
C GLU A 125 -24.09 -2.10 -15.64
N PRO A 126 -23.61 -1.41 -16.68
CA PRO A 126 -23.34 0.03 -16.63
C PRO A 126 -24.55 0.86 -16.22
N TYR A 127 -24.30 2.04 -15.65
CA TYR A 127 -25.34 2.99 -15.22
C TYR A 127 -26.36 2.45 -14.21
N THR A 128 -26.03 1.37 -13.50
CA THR A 128 -26.84 0.84 -12.40
C THR A 128 -26.29 1.24 -11.04
N LEU A 129 -27.15 1.27 -10.01
CA LEU A 129 -26.71 1.45 -8.62
C LEU A 129 -25.75 0.34 -8.17
N LYS A 130 -25.93 -0.89 -8.68
CA LYS A 130 -25.00 -2.00 -8.42
C LYS A 130 -23.61 -1.72 -8.99
N LYS A 131 -23.52 -1.09 -10.17
CA LYS A 131 -22.24 -0.68 -10.75
C LYS A 131 -21.60 0.46 -9.98
N LEU A 132 -22.40 1.41 -9.48
CA LEU A 132 -21.93 2.46 -8.59
C LEU A 132 -21.34 1.89 -7.29
N ASP A 133 -22.03 0.94 -6.64
CA ASP A 133 -21.49 0.22 -5.47
C ASP A 133 -20.20 -0.52 -5.80
N TRP A 134 -20.17 -1.22 -6.94
CA TRP A 134 -18.99 -1.93 -7.42
C TRP A 134 -17.80 -0.99 -7.60
N ALA A 135 -17.99 0.15 -8.26
CA ALA A 135 -16.96 1.16 -8.48
C ALA A 135 -16.51 1.81 -7.16
N ASN A 136 -17.45 2.15 -6.27
CA ASN A 136 -17.15 2.72 -4.96
C ASN A 136 -16.29 1.76 -4.12
N SER A 137 -16.72 0.50 -3.98
CA SER A 137 -15.96 -0.53 -3.28
C SER A 137 -14.58 -0.76 -3.90
N LEU A 138 -14.45 -0.70 -5.23
CA LEU A 138 -13.16 -0.84 -5.90
C LEU A 138 -12.20 0.31 -5.56
N VAL A 139 -12.69 1.55 -5.55
CA VAL A 139 -11.88 2.74 -5.25
C VAL A 139 -11.40 2.72 -3.80
N TRP A 140 -12.26 2.30 -2.87
CA TRP A 140 -11.91 2.21 -1.45
C TRP A 140 -11.17 0.91 -1.05
N SER A 141 -11.20 -0.15 -1.86
CA SER A 141 -10.48 -1.39 -1.55
C SER A 141 -9.00 -1.29 -1.92
N TRP A 142 -8.20 -0.68 -1.04
CA TRP A 142 -6.76 -0.47 -1.29
C TRP A 142 -5.92 -1.74 -1.22
N ARG A 143 -6.39 -2.73 -0.44
CA ARG A 143 -5.76 -4.05 -0.34
C ARG A 143 -6.36 -5.08 -1.30
N GLY A 144 -7.49 -4.75 -1.93
CA GLY A 144 -8.25 -5.68 -2.72
C GLY A 144 -8.87 -6.81 -1.91
N VAL A 145 -9.14 -6.64 -0.61
CA VAL A 145 -9.85 -7.67 0.17
C VAL A 145 -11.15 -7.99 -0.55
N GLY A 146 -11.38 -9.28 -0.82
CA GLY A 146 -12.48 -9.84 -1.63
C GLY A 146 -12.51 -9.46 -3.11
N TRP A 147 -11.41 -8.92 -3.64
CA TRP A 147 -11.18 -8.74 -5.07
C TRP A 147 -10.17 -9.75 -5.61
N SER A 148 -10.17 -9.95 -6.93
CA SER A 148 -9.24 -10.84 -7.64
C SER A 148 -7.76 -10.51 -7.44
N PHE A 149 -7.46 -9.27 -7.04
CA PHE A 149 -6.11 -8.77 -6.76
C PHE A 149 -5.78 -8.70 -5.26
N SER A 150 -6.60 -9.28 -4.37
CA SER A 150 -6.36 -9.27 -2.93
C SER A 150 -4.93 -9.69 -2.59
N ALA A 151 -4.27 -8.89 -1.76
CA ALA A 151 -3.07 -9.38 -1.09
C ALA A 151 -3.44 -10.61 -0.23
N PRO A 152 -2.58 -11.65 -0.16
CA PRO A 152 -2.81 -12.77 0.73
C PRO A 152 -2.94 -12.30 2.18
N LEU A 153 -4.09 -12.59 2.80
CA LEU A 153 -4.31 -12.28 4.21
C LEU A 153 -3.61 -13.30 5.10
N CYS A 154 -3.16 -12.80 6.24
CA CYS A 154 -2.48 -13.59 7.25
C CYS A 154 -3.49 -14.28 8.19
N ALA A 155 -3.06 -15.28 8.96
CA ALA A 155 -3.95 -16.01 9.87
C ALA A 155 -4.55 -15.07 10.92
N SER A 156 -3.79 -14.07 11.41
CA SER A 156 -4.32 -13.07 12.35
C SER A 156 -5.32 -12.11 11.72
N GLN A 157 -5.20 -11.83 10.42
CA GLN A 157 -6.14 -10.99 9.66
C GLN A 157 -7.43 -11.74 9.31
N LEU A 158 -7.33 -13.03 8.99
CA LEU A 158 -8.47 -13.89 8.67
C LEU A 158 -9.42 -14.12 9.85
N LYS A 159 -9.02 -13.75 11.08
CA LYS A 159 -9.91 -13.74 12.26
C LYS A 159 -11.06 -12.72 12.13
N VAL A 160 -10.95 -11.76 11.21
CA VAL A 160 -12.04 -10.84 10.88
C VAL A 160 -12.90 -11.49 9.79
N THR A 161 -13.83 -12.33 10.23
CA THR A 161 -14.75 -13.07 9.35
C THR A 161 -15.99 -12.24 9.03
N ARG A 162 -16.78 -12.71 8.05
CA ARG A 162 -18.08 -12.10 7.68
C ARG A 162 -19.10 -12.13 8.82
N GLU A 163 -18.95 -13.09 9.74
CA GLU A 163 -19.83 -13.30 10.89
C GLU A 163 -19.46 -12.42 12.10
N LEU A 164 -18.33 -11.69 12.02
CA LEU A 164 -17.92 -10.83 13.12
C LEU A 164 -18.91 -9.67 13.26
N SER A 165 -19.54 -9.54 14.43
CA SER A 165 -20.48 -8.43 14.67
C SER A 165 -19.78 -7.06 14.62
N ARG A 166 -20.48 -6.06 14.06
CA ARG A 166 -19.99 -4.67 13.96
C ARG A 166 -19.55 -4.11 15.31
N LYS A 167 -20.35 -4.32 16.37
CA LYS A 167 -20.03 -3.88 17.74
C LYS A 167 -18.68 -4.46 18.21
N LYS A 168 -18.48 -5.76 18.06
CA LYS A 168 -17.24 -6.44 18.48
C LYS A 168 -16.04 -5.98 17.65
N TYR A 169 -16.25 -5.75 16.35
CA TYR A 169 -15.24 -5.19 15.46
C TYR A 169 -14.83 -3.77 15.90
N ILE A 170 -15.80 -2.87 16.06
CA ILE A 170 -15.59 -1.47 16.45
C ILE A 170 -14.80 -1.39 17.77
N ILE A 171 -15.21 -2.13 18.80
CA ILE A 171 -14.51 -2.16 20.09
C ILE A 171 -13.05 -2.61 19.91
N ARG A 172 -12.81 -3.70 19.16
CA ARG A 172 -11.45 -4.19 18.90
C ARG A 172 -10.60 -3.16 18.14
N ARG A 173 -11.19 -2.46 17.17
CA ARG A 173 -10.49 -1.44 16.38
C ARG A 173 -10.21 -0.18 17.19
N LEU A 174 -11.13 0.25 18.05
CA LEU A 174 -10.90 1.36 18.99
C LEU A 174 -9.74 1.05 19.93
N ILE A 175 -9.69 -0.15 20.52
CA ILE A 175 -8.56 -0.58 21.36
C ILE A 175 -7.26 -0.55 20.56
N ASN A 176 -7.25 -1.12 19.35
CA ASN A 176 -6.06 -1.13 18.50
C ASN A 176 -5.62 0.29 18.10
N GLY A 177 -6.57 1.17 17.79
CA GLY A 177 -6.31 2.58 17.47
C GLY A 177 -5.74 3.33 18.67
N ALA A 178 -6.27 3.11 19.87
CA ALA A 178 -5.74 3.69 21.10
C ALA A 178 -4.31 3.23 21.38
N VAL A 179 -4.02 1.92 21.23
CA VAL A 179 -2.66 1.38 21.39
C VAL A 179 -1.70 1.99 20.36
N ALA A 180 -2.09 2.05 19.08
CA ALA A 180 -1.26 2.64 18.03
C ALA A 180 -0.99 4.13 18.29
N TYR A 181 -2.01 4.88 18.72
CA TYR A 181 -1.89 6.29 19.07
C TYR A 181 -0.94 6.50 20.26
N LEU A 182 -1.15 5.80 21.37
CA LEU A 182 -0.32 5.93 22.57
C LEU A 182 1.13 5.53 22.29
N LEU A 183 1.36 4.52 21.44
CA LEU A 183 2.71 4.12 21.06
C LEU A 183 3.39 5.15 20.13
N ASP A 184 2.67 5.73 19.16
CA ASP A 184 3.24 6.81 18.34
C ASP A 184 3.56 8.06 19.18
N ASP A 185 2.68 8.39 20.12
CA ASP A 185 2.84 9.51 21.04
C ASP A 185 4.05 9.31 21.94
N ALA A 186 4.17 8.15 22.59
CA ALA A 186 5.28 7.85 23.49
C ALA A 186 6.64 7.86 22.76
N LEU A 187 6.69 7.28 21.57
CA LEU A 187 7.91 7.33 20.75
C LEU A 187 8.20 8.74 20.25
N GLY A 188 7.17 9.53 19.94
CA GLY A 188 7.32 10.94 19.57
C GLY A 188 7.90 11.79 20.70
N ALA A 189 7.39 11.60 21.92
CA ALA A 189 7.92 12.21 23.14
C ALA A 189 9.38 11.82 23.36
N LEU A 190 9.71 10.52 23.22
CA LEU A 190 11.08 10.03 23.36
C LEU A 190 12.03 10.65 22.31
N MET A 191 11.59 10.78 21.05
CA MET A 191 12.39 11.46 20.01
C MET A 191 12.69 12.92 20.37
N ARG A 192 11.70 13.64 20.92
CA ARG A 192 11.85 15.06 21.27
C ARG A 192 12.68 15.27 22.54
N ARG A 193 12.55 14.40 23.53
CA ARG A 193 13.20 14.57 24.84
C ARG A 193 14.58 13.91 24.93
N ALA A 194 14.71 12.67 24.44
CA ALA A 194 15.95 11.91 24.59
C ALA A 194 16.92 12.05 23.41
N ALA A 195 16.42 12.44 22.23
CA ALA A 195 17.23 12.57 21.02
C ALA A 195 16.92 13.82 20.18
N PRO A 196 16.73 15.01 20.79
CA PRO A 196 16.41 16.23 20.06
C PRO A 196 17.48 16.58 19.04
N ASP A 197 18.75 16.33 19.35
CA ASP A 197 19.86 16.70 18.48
C ASP A 197 19.89 15.94 17.15
N PHE A 198 19.29 14.75 17.14
CA PHE A 198 19.16 13.94 15.94
C PHE A 198 17.83 14.21 15.21
N PHE A 199 16.69 14.13 15.92
CA PHE A 199 15.37 14.19 15.28
C PHE A 199 14.84 15.61 15.04
N ILE A 200 15.24 16.57 15.88
CA ILE A 200 14.68 17.93 15.88
C ILE A 200 15.71 18.91 15.31
N THR A 201 16.88 19.07 15.92
CA THR A 201 17.85 20.07 15.46
C THR A 201 18.70 19.57 14.29
N ASN A 202 18.76 18.24 14.07
CA ASN A 202 19.61 17.60 13.06
C ASN A 202 21.10 18.01 13.17
N GLN A 203 21.55 18.32 14.39
CA GLN A 203 22.94 18.62 14.71
C GLN A 203 23.81 17.37 14.64
N ILE A 204 23.31 16.24 15.15
CA ILE A 204 23.96 14.93 15.05
C ILE A 204 23.50 14.26 13.75
N LYS A 205 24.42 13.83 12.88
CA LYS A 205 24.06 13.09 11.68
C LYS A 205 23.95 11.60 11.97
N TYR A 206 23.20 10.87 11.14
CA TYR A 206 22.98 9.44 11.33
C TYR A 206 24.29 8.61 11.40
N TYR A 207 25.34 9.05 10.68
CA TYR A 207 26.64 8.39 10.70
C TYR A 207 27.46 8.65 11.96
N ASP A 208 27.10 9.68 12.74
CA ASP A 208 27.79 10.00 13.99
C ASP A 208 27.20 9.22 15.17
N LEU A 209 26.01 8.65 14.99
CA LEU A 209 25.36 7.78 15.97
C LEU A 209 26.13 6.47 16.17
N SER A 210 26.17 6.00 17.42
CA SER A 210 26.60 4.66 17.77
C SER A 210 25.70 3.60 17.12
N GLN A 211 26.19 2.36 17.01
CA GLN A 211 25.39 1.27 16.43
C GLN A 211 24.10 0.98 17.21
N LEU A 212 24.13 1.15 18.54
CA LEU A 212 22.96 0.98 19.39
C LEU A 212 21.92 2.08 19.12
N GLU A 213 22.34 3.35 19.09
CA GLU A 213 21.46 4.48 18.77
C GLU A 213 20.84 4.34 17.37
N ARG A 214 21.64 3.98 16.36
CA ARG A 214 21.13 3.70 15.01
C ARG A 214 20.02 2.64 15.03
N GLY A 215 20.22 1.56 15.78
CA GLY A 215 19.23 0.49 15.93
C GLY A 215 17.94 0.98 16.62
N MET A 216 18.08 1.68 17.75
CA MET A 216 16.95 2.22 18.50
C MET A 216 16.17 3.26 17.68
N TYR A 217 16.86 4.28 17.16
CA TYR A 217 16.23 5.38 16.41
C TYR A 217 15.57 4.89 15.13
N SER A 218 16.19 3.95 14.41
CA SER A 218 15.55 3.31 13.25
C SER A 218 14.28 2.55 13.63
N THR A 219 14.32 1.82 14.75
CA THR A 219 13.14 1.10 15.25
C THR A 219 12.04 2.07 15.62
N MET A 220 12.36 3.17 16.31
CA MET A 220 11.37 4.20 16.65
C MET A 220 10.71 4.78 15.40
N VAL A 221 11.49 5.15 14.37
CA VAL A 221 10.97 5.66 13.09
C VAL A 221 10.03 4.66 12.41
N VAL A 222 10.42 3.39 12.34
CA VAL A 222 9.62 2.34 11.69
C VAL A 222 8.33 2.09 12.48
N VAL A 223 8.40 1.95 13.80
CA VAL A 223 7.22 1.72 14.65
C VAL A 223 6.26 2.90 14.56
N ARG A 224 6.75 4.14 14.61
CA ARG A 224 5.95 5.35 14.43
C ARG A 224 5.28 5.40 13.04
N THR A 225 5.98 4.98 11.99
CA THR A 225 5.41 4.90 10.64
C THR A 225 4.26 3.88 10.60
N VAL A 226 4.49 2.68 11.17
CA VAL A 226 3.49 1.61 11.26
C VAL A 226 2.27 2.06 12.07
N CYS A 227 2.46 2.74 13.21
CA CYS A 227 1.39 3.22 14.06
C CYS A 227 0.50 4.24 13.35
N ILE A 228 1.09 5.20 12.62
CA ILE A 228 0.31 6.16 11.82
C ILE A 228 -0.50 5.47 10.73
N LEU A 229 0.13 4.56 9.97
CA LEU A 229 -0.58 3.86 8.90
C LEU A 229 -1.75 3.02 9.46
N GLU A 230 -1.53 2.32 10.57
CA GLU A 230 -2.57 1.54 11.25
C GLU A 230 -3.66 2.46 11.81
N PHE A 231 -3.31 3.60 12.41
CA PHE A 231 -4.27 4.55 12.96
C PHE A 231 -5.20 5.12 11.88
N SER A 232 -4.66 5.56 10.75
CA SER A 232 -5.45 6.01 9.60
C SER A 232 -6.36 4.90 9.06
N HIS A 233 -5.89 3.67 9.03
CA HIS A 233 -6.68 2.50 8.62
C HIS A 233 -7.79 2.16 9.63
N VAL A 234 -7.53 2.29 10.94
CA VAL A 234 -8.55 2.19 12.00
C VAL A 234 -9.61 3.27 11.80
N ALA A 235 -9.21 4.53 11.62
CA ALA A 235 -10.14 5.65 11.47
C ALA A 235 -11.08 5.43 10.27
N ALA A 236 -10.51 5.12 9.10
CA ALA A 236 -11.30 4.80 7.91
C ALA A 236 -12.23 3.59 8.16
N SER A 237 -11.73 2.51 8.76
CA SER A 237 -12.55 1.32 8.97
C SER A 237 -13.70 1.54 9.95
N LEU A 238 -13.49 2.35 10.99
CA LEU A 238 -14.54 2.73 11.92
C LEU A 238 -15.65 3.53 11.22
N VAL A 239 -15.30 4.48 10.35
CA VAL A 239 -16.27 5.24 9.57
C VAL A 239 -17.09 4.32 8.68
N PHE A 240 -16.44 3.52 7.82
CA PHE A 240 -17.16 2.67 6.86
C PHE A 240 -17.99 1.57 7.53
N VAL A 241 -17.46 0.90 8.55
CA VAL A 241 -18.20 -0.17 9.25
C VAL A 241 -19.38 0.40 10.05
N SER A 242 -19.26 1.61 10.58
CA SER A 242 -20.37 2.29 11.27
C SER A 242 -21.46 2.70 10.30
N LEU A 243 -21.10 3.26 9.12
CA LEU A 243 -22.06 3.57 8.06
C LEU A 243 -22.81 2.32 7.58
N GLY A 244 -22.17 1.15 7.62
CA GLY A 244 -22.83 -0.12 7.32
C GLY A 244 -23.99 -0.49 8.23
N ALA A 245 -24.07 0.06 9.45
CA ALA A 245 -25.24 -0.15 10.31
C ALA A 245 -26.49 0.54 9.75
N TRP A 246 -26.32 1.58 8.94
CA TRP A 246 -27.39 2.40 8.36
C TRP A 246 -27.68 2.01 6.92
N LEU A 247 -26.63 1.72 6.16
CA LEU A 247 -26.69 1.47 4.71
C LEU A 247 -26.73 -0.03 4.34
N GLY A 248 -26.63 -0.93 5.32
CA GLY A 248 -26.68 -2.38 5.13
C GLY A 248 -25.32 -3.06 4.96
N ASP A 249 -25.38 -4.37 4.71
CA ASP A 249 -24.21 -5.25 4.61
C ASP A 249 -23.64 -5.28 3.18
N HIS A 250 -22.66 -4.40 2.94
CA HIS A 250 -21.77 -4.45 1.79
C HIS A 250 -20.35 -4.79 2.24
N GLU A 251 -19.55 -5.34 1.35
CA GLU A 251 -18.15 -5.69 1.61
C GLU A 251 -17.35 -4.53 2.23
N LEU A 252 -17.45 -3.34 1.63
CA LEU A 252 -16.80 -2.14 2.16
C LEU A 252 -17.38 -1.69 3.51
N LEU A 253 -18.65 -1.96 3.79
CA LEU A 253 -19.33 -1.47 4.99
C LEU A 253 -19.39 -2.50 6.12
N SER A 254 -18.72 -3.63 5.92
CA SER A 254 -18.74 -4.77 6.83
C SER A 254 -17.36 -4.98 7.45
N PRO A 255 -17.28 -5.53 8.68
CA PRO A 255 -16.03 -5.77 9.37
C PRO A 255 -14.96 -6.50 8.53
N TRP A 256 -15.37 -7.51 7.76
CA TRP A 256 -14.46 -8.35 6.99
C TRP A 256 -13.74 -7.63 5.84
N GLY A 257 -14.31 -6.54 5.31
CA GLY A 257 -13.64 -5.69 4.31
C GLY A 257 -12.44 -4.93 4.88
N TRP A 258 -12.34 -4.86 6.21
CA TRP A 258 -11.34 -4.07 6.93
C TRP A 258 -10.55 -4.90 7.95
N PRO A 259 -9.83 -5.96 7.53
CA PRO A 259 -8.92 -6.64 8.43
C PRO A 259 -7.81 -5.68 8.90
N PRO A 260 -7.14 -5.96 10.04
CA PRO A 260 -5.99 -5.19 10.51
C PRO A 260 -4.95 -4.99 9.40
N MET A 261 -4.32 -3.82 9.37
CA MET A 261 -3.40 -3.47 8.28
C MET A 261 -2.18 -4.39 8.26
N PHE A 262 -1.58 -4.58 9.43
CA PHE A 262 -0.46 -5.48 9.61
C PHE A 262 -0.89 -6.83 10.18
N ALA A 263 -0.04 -7.84 9.97
CA ALA A 263 -0.16 -9.10 10.72
C ALA A 263 0.27 -8.86 12.17
N SER A 264 -0.19 -9.71 13.10
CA SER A 264 0.30 -9.66 14.48
C SER A 264 1.83 -9.82 14.53
N LEU A 265 2.49 -9.17 15.49
CA LEU A 265 3.94 -9.30 15.67
C LEU A 265 4.36 -10.77 15.75
N ARG A 266 3.64 -11.57 16.55
CA ARG A 266 3.86 -13.03 16.64
C ARG A 266 3.92 -13.69 15.26
N GLU A 267 2.99 -13.35 14.38
CA GLU A 267 2.92 -13.92 13.04
C GLU A 267 4.01 -13.38 12.10
N ILE A 268 4.41 -12.12 12.25
CA ILE A 268 5.58 -11.56 11.52
C ILE A 268 6.85 -12.31 11.91
N PHE A 269 7.10 -12.50 13.21
CA PHE A 269 8.25 -13.26 13.70
C PHE A 269 8.19 -14.74 13.31
N SER A 270 7.00 -15.34 13.31
CA SER A 270 6.80 -16.77 12.97
C SER A 270 7.08 -17.12 11.51
N HIS A 271 7.06 -16.12 10.62
CA HIS A 271 7.26 -16.31 9.19
C HIS A 271 8.38 -15.42 8.67
N PRO A 272 9.64 -15.72 9.04
CA PRO A 272 10.74 -14.87 8.68
C PRO A 272 10.97 -14.81 7.16
N GLY A 273 11.36 -13.62 6.72
CA GLY A 273 11.68 -13.33 5.33
C GLY A 273 11.21 -11.94 4.92
N ILE A 274 12.10 -11.24 4.23
CA ILE A 274 11.86 -9.99 3.54
C ILE A 274 10.70 -10.20 2.55
N GLY A 275 10.69 -11.33 1.83
CA GLY A 275 9.63 -11.66 0.88
C GLY A 275 8.24 -11.77 1.50
N TYR A 276 8.16 -12.25 2.74
CA TYR A 276 6.89 -12.36 3.46
C TYR A 276 6.35 -10.99 3.86
N LEU A 277 7.23 -10.09 4.32
CA LEU A 277 6.89 -8.70 4.66
C LEU A 277 6.39 -7.92 3.44
N TRP A 278 7.14 -7.95 2.33
CA TRP A 278 6.78 -7.16 1.14
C TRP A 278 5.60 -7.75 0.35
N ALA A 279 5.39 -9.07 0.36
CA ALA A 279 4.28 -9.68 -0.38
C ALA A 279 2.88 -9.28 0.12
N ARG A 280 2.80 -8.70 1.33
CA ARG A 280 1.57 -8.36 2.05
C ARG A 280 1.31 -6.86 2.16
N GLN A 281 2.06 -6.07 1.39
CA GLN A 281 1.94 -4.63 1.42
C GLN A 281 0.65 -4.08 0.81
N TYR A 282 0.34 -2.86 1.24
CA TYR A 282 -0.71 -2.01 0.70
C TYR A 282 -0.37 -1.54 -0.71
N ASN A 283 -1.40 -1.26 -1.52
CA ASN A 283 -1.27 -0.72 -2.88
C ASN A 283 -0.42 -1.58 -3.84
N ARG A 284 -0.25 -2.86 -3.53
CA ARG A 284 0.50 -3.82 -4.34
C ARG A 284 0.01 -3.88 -5.79
N ARG A 285 -1.31 -3.78 -6.02
CA ARG A 285 -1.89 -3.81 -7.37
C ARG A 285 -1.34 -2.67 -8.22
N MET A 286 -1.44 -1.44 -7.74
CA MET A 286 -1.00 -0.25 -8.47
C MET A 286 0.49 -0.36 -8.85
N LEU A 287 1.35 -0.68 -7.87
CA LEU A 287 2.78 -0.87 -8.11
C LEU A 287 3.07 -2.03 -9.09
N HIS A 288 2.31 -3.13 -9.00
CA HIS A 288 2.42 -4.23 -9.96
C HIS A 288 1.98 -3.83 -11.37
N VAL A 289 0.87 -3.12 -11.53
CA VAL A 289 0.38 -2.70 -12.86
C VAL A 289 1.37 -1.72 -13.51
N TRP A 290 1.89 -0.75 -12.75
CA TRP A 290 2.86 0.21 -13.27
C TRP A 290 4.24 -0.39 -13.50
N GLY A 291 4.86 -0.96 -12.46
CA GLY A 291 6.24 -1.43 -12.55
C GLY A 291 6.37 -2.78 -13.27
N TRP A 292 5.55 -3.75 -12.88
CA TRP A 292 5.68 -5.11 -13.36
C TRP A 292 5.07 -5.30 -14.76
N VAL A 293 3.82 -4.87 -14.95
CA VAL A 293 3.08 -5.09 -16.19
C VAL A 293 3.42 -4.05 -17.25
N LEU A 294 3.24 -2.75 -16.97
CA LEU A 294 3.50 -1.71 -17.98
C LEU A 294 4.99 -1.64 -18.32
N ILE A 295 5.85 -1.31 -17.36
CA ILE A 295 7.27 -1.10 -17.68
C ILE A 295 7.95 -2.44 -17.97
N GLY A 296 7.82 -3.41 -17.07
CA GLY A 296 8.49 -4.71 -17.20
C GLY A 296 8.05 -5.51 -18.44
N GLU A 297 6.76 -5.83 -18.55
CA GLU A 297 6.26 -6.73 -19.59
C GLU A 297 6.01 -6.02 -20.92
N LYS A 298 5.39 -4.83 -20.91
CA LYS A 298 5.00 -4.15 -22.16
C LYS A 298 6.11 -3.30 -22.76
N LEU A 299 6.80 -2.47 -21.97
CA LEU A 299 7.82 -1.56 -22.50
C LEU A 299 9.18 -2.25 -22.71
N LEU A 300 9.61 -3.07 -21.74
CA LEU A 300 10.91 -3.77 -21.81
C LEU A 300 10.82 -5.17 -22.43
N GLY A 301 9.63 -5.68 -22.73
CA GLY A 301 9.43 -7.00 -23.34
C GLY A 301 9.85 -8.17 -22.45
N LEU A 302 9.95 -7.98 -21.12
CA LEU A 302 10.35 -9.06 -20.21
C LEU A 302 9.28 -10.15 -20.16
N PRO A 303 9.66 -11.43 -20.05
CA PRO A 303 8.72 -12.55 -20.09
C PRO A 303 7.68 -12.43 -18.97
N VAL A 304 6.43 -12.77 -19.28
CA VAL A 304 5.34 -12.75 -18.30
C VAL A 304 5.68 -13.66 -17.13
N SER A 305 5.62 -13.10 -15.92
CA SER A 305 6.06 -13.80 -14.71
C SER A 305 5.23 -13.38 -13.50
N GLY A 306 5.07 -14.30 -12.55
CA GLY A 306 4.30 -14.08 -11.33
C GLY A 306 2.83 -14.51 -11.44
N VAL A 307 2.30 -15.02 -10.33
CA VAL A 307 0.93 -15.53 -10.22
C VAL A 307 -0.11 -14.44 -10.54
N ALA A 308 0.18 -13.18 -10.19
CA ALA A 308 -0.70 -12.05 -10.45
C ALA A 308 -0.80 -11.70 -11.94
N SER A 309 0.30 -11.74 -12.69
CA SER A 309 0.26 -11.54 -14.15
C SER A 309 -0.48 -12.69 -14.85
N LEU A 310 -0.27 -13.93 -14.40
CA LEU A 310 -1.04 -15.08 -14.89
C LEU A 310 -2.54 -14.98 -14.56
N ALA A 311 -2.90 -14.50 -13.37
CA ALA A 311 -4.29 -14.26 -12.99
C ALA A 311 -4.93 -13.12 -13.80
N SER A 312 -4.18 -12.07 -14.14
CA SER A 312 -4.68 -10.98 -15.00
C SER A 312 -4.96 -11.43 -16.44
N LYS A 313 -4.31 -12.50 -16.89
CA LYS A 313 -4.59 -13.15 -18.19
C LYS A 313 -5.65 -14.23 -18.12
N ALA A 314 -5.99 -14.72 -16.92
CA ALA A 314 -7.08 -15.66 -16.76
C ALA A 314 -8.38 -14.91 -17.06
N GLN A 315 -8.94 -15.14 -18.25
CA GLN A 315 -10.26 -14.63 -18.59
C GLN A 315 -11.27 -15.02 -17.48
N PRO A 316 -12.21 -14.12 -17.14
CA PRO A 316 -13.26 -14.44 -16.19
C PRO A 316 -13.97 -15.73 -16.63
N PRO A 317 -14.42 -16.59 -15.70
CA PRO A 317 -15.05 -17.86 -16.03
C PRO A 317 -16.21 -17.70 -17.02
N GLN A 318 -16.93 -16.58 -16.95
CA GLN A 318 -18.02 -16.23 -17.86
C GLN A 318 -17.56 -16.05 -19.30
N ALA A 319 -16.38 -15.48 -19.55
CA ALA A 319 -15.85 -15.36 -20.91
C ALA A 319 -15.46 -16.74 -21.47
N LYS A 320 -14.90 -17.63 -20.65
CA LYS A 320 -14.64 -19.02 -21.05
C LYS A 320 -15.89 -19.85 -21.25
N VAL A 321 -16.92 -19.66 -20.42
CA VAL A 321 -18.22 -20.31 -20.57
C VAL A 321 -18.93 -19.78 -21.80
N LEU A 322 -18.92 -18.47 -22.05
CA LEU A 322 -19.51 -17.87 -23.24
C LEU A 322 -18.77 -18.27 -24.51
N GLU A 323 -17.43 -18.31 -24.48
CA GLU A 323 -16.59 -18.84 -25.55
C GLU A 323 -16.87 -20.32 -25.80
N ALA A 324 -16.95 -21.14 -24.74
CA ALA A 324 -17.30 -22.56 -24.86
C ALA A 324 -18.72 -22.77 -25.41
N VAL A 325 -19.70 -21.97 -24.97
CA VAL A 325 -21.08 -22.01 -25.48
C VAL A 325 -21.14 -21.53 -26.94
N THR A 326 -20.33 -20.54 -27.33
CA THR A 326 -20.25 -20.07 -28.72
C THR A 326 -19.63 -21.14 -29.62
N VAL A 327 -18.54 -21.77 -29.17
CA VAL A 327 -17.90 -22.89 -29.87
C VAL A 327 -18.83 -24.08 -30.00
N MET A 328 -19.60 -24.40 -28.94
CA MET A 328 -20.62 -25.46 -28.99
C MET A 328 -21.74 -25.11 -29.97
N ASN A 329 -22.27 -23.89 -29.96
CA ASN A 329 -23.30 -23.46 -30.90
C ASN A 329 -22.81 -23.46 -32.36
N ASP A 330 -21.53 -23.15 -32.60
CA ASP A 330 -20.92 -23.22 -33.94
C ASP A 330 -20.65 -24.67 -34.38
N GLN A 331 -20.34 -25.58 -33.45
CA GLN A 331 -20.26 -27.02 -33.73
C GLN A 331 -21.64 -27.61 -34.04
N ASP A 332 -22.65 -27.32 -33.23
CA ASP A 332 -24.03 -27.77 -33.46
C ASP A 332 -24.55 -27.25 -34.82
N LYS A 333 -24.24 -26.01 -35.20
CA LYS A 333 -24.58 -25.47 -36.53
C LYS A 333 -23.85 -26.19 -37.67
N LYS A 334 -22.58 -26.57 -37.48
CA LYS A 334 -21.82 -27.33 -38.50
C LYS A 334 -22.37 -28.74 -38.66
N GLU A 335 -22.73 -29.42 -37.56
CA GLU A 335 -23.34 -30.74 -37.60
C GLU A 335 -24.74 -30.69 -38.23
N LEU A 336 -25.58 -29.69 -37.90
CA LEU A 336 -26.88 -29.50 -38.57
C LEU A 336 -26.75 -29.15 -40.06
N SER A 337 -25.68 -28.47 -40.49
CA SER A 337 -25.45 -28.18 -41.91
C SER A 337 -24.84 -29.34 -42.70
N GLY A 338 -24.31 -30.36 -42.03
CA GLY A 338 -23.66 -31.51 -42.64
C GLY A 338 -24.53 -32.77 -42.76
N THR A 339 -25.76 -32.75 -42.25
CA THR A 339 -26.63 -33.95 -42.18
C THR A 339 -28.05 -33.64 -42.65
N VAL A 340 -28.15 -33.01 -43.83
CA VAL A 340 -29.38 -33.02 -44.64
C VAL A 340 -29.15 -33.98 -45.79
N ASP A 341 -29.09 -35.28 -45.48
CA ASP A 341 -29.51 -36.32 -46.41
C ASP A 341 -29.81 -37.62 -45.65
N GLN A 342 -31.04 -38.10 -45.85
CA GLN A 342 -31.57 -39.44 -45.59
C GLN A 342 -31.89 -39.87 -44.13
N GLY A 343 -33.16 -39.68 -43.76
CA GLY A 343 -34.06 -40.73 -43.23
C GLY A 343 -33.81 -41.34 -41.85
N GLY A 344 -34.70 -41.07 -40.89
CA GLY A 344 -34.92 -41.93 -39.72
C GLY A 344 -35.40 -41.21 -38.46
N ASP A 345 -36.60 -41.54 -37.98
CA ASP A 345 -37.36 -40.90 -36.89
C ASP A 345 -36.79 -41.09 -35.45
N ASP A 346 -35.57 -41.59 -35.26
CA ASP A 346 -35.07 -42.01 -33.92
C ASP A 346 -34.07 -41.06 -33.23
N ALA A 347 -33.66 -39.95 -33.85
CA ALA A 347 -32.57 -39.10 -33.33
C ALA A 347 -32.95 -38.17 -32.14
N SER A 348 -34.25 -37.97 -31.87
CA SER A 348 -34.72 -36.95 -30.90
C SER A 348 -34.56 -37.37 -29.43
N ALA A 349 -34.47 -38.67 -29.12
CA ALA A 349 -34.35 -39.17 -27.76
C ALA A 349 -32.92 -39.06 -27.19
N THR A 350 -31.90 -39.19 -28.04
CA THR A 350 -30.49 -39.22 -27.62
C THR A 350 -29.95 -37.84 -27.25
N LEU A 351 -30.44 -36.78 -27.92
CA LEU A 351 -30.03 -35.40 -27.65
C LEU A 351 -30.55 -34.87 -26.29
N ARG A 352 -31.74 -35.31 -25.85
CA ARG A 352 -32.31 -34.95 -24.54
C ARG A 352 -31.55 -35.55 -23.36
N LYS A 353 -31.01 -36.77 -23.51
CA LYS A 353 -30.23 -37.44 -22.45
C LYS A 353 -28.89 -36.74 -22.20
N ARG A 354 -28.23 -36.27 -23.25
CA ARG A 354 -26.91 -35.60 -23.16
C ARG A 354 -26.97 -34.22 -22.49
N LYS A 355 -28.10 -33.51 -22.63
CA LYS A 355 -28.31 -32.19 -22.01
C LYS A 355 -28.56 -32.27 -20.49
N THR A 356 -28.98 -33.42 -19.98
CA THR A 356 -29.31 -33.61 -18.56
C THR A 356 -28.06 -33.98 -17.73
N THR A 357 -27.10 -34.70 -18.31
CA THR A 357 -25.86 -35.11 -17.61
C THR A 357 -24.84 -33.99 -17.41
N LEU A 358 -24.97 -32.86 -18.11
CA LEU A 358 -24.04 -31.71 -18.00
C LEU A 358 -24.41 -30.70 -16.90
N LEU A 359 -25.58 -30.85 -16.26
CA LEU A 359 -26.05 -29.95 -15.21
C LEU A 359 -25.81 -30.47 -13.78
N GLU A 360 -25.41 -31.73 -13.60
CA GLU A 360 -24.95 -32.27 -12.30
C GLU A 360 -23.44 -32.08 -12.15
N VAL A 361 -23.02 -30.83 -11.90
CA VAL A 361 -21.68 -30.55 -11.36
C VAL A 361 -21.78 -30.66 -9.85
N SER A 362 -21.23 -31.75 -9.33
CA SER A 362 -21.10 -32.06 -7.92
C SER A 362 -20.43 -30.94 -7.12
N GLU A 363 -21.03 -30.59 -5.98
CA GLU A 363 -20.45 -29.71 -4.98
C GLU A 363 -19.13 -30.32 -4.44
N PRO A 364 -18.03 -29.56 -4.32
CA PRO A 364 -16.81 -30.06 -3.71
C PRO A 364 -16.93 -29.98 -2.19
N ASP A 365 -17.20 -31.13 -1.57
CA ASP A 365 -17.00 -31.36 -0.15
C ASP A 365 -15.49 -31.29 0.21
N THR A 366 -15.23 -30.72 1.39
CA THR A 366 -13.92 -30.53 2.07
C THR A 366 -13.02 -29.39 1.57
N ALA A 367 -13.01 -28.30 2.35
CA ALA A 367 -12.01 -27.24 2.25
C ALA A 367 -10.61 -27.82 2.56
N PRO A 368 -9.61 -27.67 1.66
CA PRO A 368 -8.28 -28.21 1.88
C PRO A 368 -7.52 -27.41 2.95
N ALA A 369 -6.62 -28.12 3.63
CA ALA A 369 -5.69 -27.60 4.63
C ALA A 369 -4.98 -26.31 4.18
N THR A 370 -4.78 -25.40 5.14
CA THR A 370 -4.10 -24.10 5.05
C THR A 370 -3.01 -24.05 3.98
N PRO A 371 -3.05 -23.11 3.01
CA PRO A 371 -2.06 -23.04 1.95
C PRO A 371 -0.68 -22.70 2.51
N VAL A 372 0.31 -23.44 2.03
CA VAL A 372 1.74 -23.20 2.28
C VAL A 372 2.08 -21.76 1.90
N SER A 373 2.51 -21.00 2.90
CA SER A 373 2.96 -19.60 2.83
C SER A 373 3.65 -19.24 1.50
N GLY A 374 3.10 -18.24 0.81
CA GLY A 374 3.74 -17.57 -0.33
C GLY A 374 3.32 -18.04 -1.72
N ARG A 375 2.50 -19.09 -1.84
CA ARG A 375 1.86 -19.45 -3.11
C ARG A 375 0.35 -19.47 -2.95
N VAL A 376 -0.26 -18.45 -3.53
CA VAL A 376 -1.67 -18.39 -3.94
C VAL A 376 -2.67 -18.12 -2.80
N SER A 377 -3.50 -17.08 -2.99
CA SER A 377 -4.75 -16.95 -2.24
C SER A 377 -5.67 -18.13 -2.62
N PRO A 378 -6.45 -18.71 -1.70
CA PRO A 378 -7.42 -19.76 -2.01
C PRO A 378 -8.37 -19.42 -3.17
N SER A 379 -8.56 -18.13 -3.44
CA SER A 379 -9.41 -17.59 -4.49
C SER A 379 -8.87 -17.68 -5.94
N ASN A 380 -7.62 -18.10 -6.18
CA ASN A 380 -7.05 -18.17 -7.54
C ASN A 380 -6.20 -19.43 -7.74
N PRO A 381 -6.76 -20.66 -7.76
CA PRO A 381 -5.96 -21.86 -7.97
C PRO A 381 -5.09 -21.73 -9.23
N LEU A 382 -3.80 -22.00 -9.10
CA LEU A 382 -2.87 -21.94 -10.22
C LEU A 382 -3.36 -22.88 -11.35
N PRO A 383 -3.25 -22.47 -12.62
CA PRO A 383 -3.50 -23.40 -13.71
C PRO A 383 -2.65 -24.66 -13.53
N LYS A 384 -3.26 -25.83 -13.76
CA LYS A 384 -2.58 -27.13 -13.66
C LYS A 384 -1.31 -27.06 -14.50
N PRO A 385 -0.15 -27.49 -13.96
CA PRO A 385 1.13 -27.34 -14.65
C PRO A 385 1.08 -28.10 -15.98
N THR A 386 1.12 -27.38 -17.10
CA THR A 386 1.42 -27.96 -18.41
C THR A 386 2.88 -28.46 -18.40
N LYS A 387 3.15 -29.54 -19.14
CA LYS A 387 4.36 -30.37 -19.01
C LYS A 387 5.69 -29.63 -19.27
N GLU A 388 5.69 -28.44 -19.85
CA GLU A 388 6.89 -27.61 -19.99
C GLU A 388 6.98 -26.53 -18.92
N LYS A 389 7.54 -26.89 -17.75
CA LYS A 389 7.93 -25.89 -16.74
C LYS A 389 9.23 -25.21 -17.15
N LYS A 390 9.14 -24.17 -18.00
CA LYS A 390 10.25 -23.23 -18.15
C LYS A 390 10.54 -22.63 -16.77
N THR A 391 11.75 -22.79 -16.27
CA THR A 391 12.16 -22.23 -14.98
C THR A 391 11.93 -20.72 -15.01
N PRO A 392 11.33 -20.13 -13.98
CA PRO A 392 11.08 -18.70 -13.96
C PRO A 392 12.41 -17.96 -14.09
N ASP A 393 12.47 -17.03 -15.05
CA ASP A 393 13.64 -16.22 -15.29
C ASP A 393 13.90 -15.30 -14.08
N VAL A 394 14.94 -15.64 -13.33
CA VAL A 394 15.31 -14.93 -12.09
C VAL A 394 15.75 -13.50 -12.42
N ALA A 395 16.45 -13.30 -13.55
CA ALA A 395 16.92 -11.98 -13.96
C ALA A 395 15.74 -11.08 -14.33
N ALA A 396 14.79 -11.58 -15.13
CA ALA A 396 13.58 -10.83 -15.46
C ALA A 396 12.78 -10.45 -14.21
N ASN A 397 12.60 -11.38 -13.26
CA ASN A 397 11.90 -11.09 -12.00
C ASN A 397 12.65 -10.08 -11.12
N LEU A 398 13.99 -10.13 -11.10
CA LEU A 398 14.80 -9.14 -10.38
C LEU A 398 14.63 -7.76 -10.98
N ILE A 399 14.72 -7.62 -12.31
CA ILE A 399 14.55 -6.34 -13.01
C ILE A 399 13.15 -5.76 -12.74
N LYS A 400 12.09 -6.56 -12.91
CA LYS A 400 10.71 -6.11 -12.63
C LYS A 400 10.51 -5.71 -11.17
N SER A 401 11.11 -6.45 -10.24
CA SER A 401 11.09 -6.10 -8.82
C SER A 401 11.82 -4.78 -8.57
N ALA A 402 13.02 -4.59 -9.13
CA ALA A 402 13.77 -3.34 -9.05
C ALA A 402 12.92 -2.15 -9.50
N ILE A 403 12.31 -2.24 -10.69
CA ILE A 403 11.41 -1.18 -11.20
C ILE A 403 10.26 -0.90 -10.22
N THR A 404 9.58 -1.96 -9.76
CA THR A 404 8.42 -1.84 -8.87
C THR A 404 8.79 -1.16 -7.54
N PHE A 405 9.92 -1.55 -6.96
CA PHE A 405 10.42 -0.95 -5.73
C PHE A 405 10.96 0.47 -5.94
N THR A 406 11.62 0.76 -7.06
CA THR A 406 12.01 2.13 -7.42
C THR A 406 10.80 3.04 -7.50
N LEU A 407 9.72 2.62 -8.17
CA LEU A 407 8.47 3.39 -8.23
C LEU A 407 7.88 3.64 -6.84
N SER A 408 7.90 2.63 -5.96
CA SER A 408 7.50 2.82 -4.56
C SER A 408 8.36 3.89 -3.87
N GLY A 409 9.69 3.84 -4.05
CA GLY A 409 10.62 4.85 -3.56
C GLY A 409 10.32 6.25 -4.08
N LEU A 410 10.08 6.39 -5.38
CA LEU A 410 9.77 7.67 -6.01
C LEU A 410 8.50 8.30 -5.44
N HIS A 411 7.48 7.52 -5.10
CA HIS A 411 6.28 8.06 -4.42
C HIS A 411 6.62 8.68 -3.04
N HIS A 412 7.55 8.07 -2.31
CA HIS A 412 8.02 8.59 -1.03
C HIS A 412 8.86 9.86 -1.25
N ASP A 413 9.71 9.87 -2.27
CA ASP A 413 10.55 11.02 -2.59
C ASP A 413 9.75 12.22 -3.11
N CYS A 414 8.66 12.00 -3.84
CA CYS A 414 7.71 13.07 -4.17
C CYS A 414 7.22 13.77 -2.91
N SER A 415 7.02 13.03 -1.82
CA SER A 415 6.54 13.59 -0.55
C SER A 415 7.67 14.23 0.26
N SER A 416 8.87 13.67 0.19
CA SER A 416 10.07 14.31 0.74
C SER A 416 10.37 15.64 0.07
N LEU A 417 10.14 15.74 -1.25
CA LEU A 417 10.26 16.98 -2.00
C LEU A 417 9.28 18.05 -1.51
N LEU A 418 8.05 17.68 -1.13
CA LEU A 418 7.08 18.64 -0.57
C LEU A 418 7.61 19.31 0.70
N LEU A 419 8.18 18.52 1.63
CA LEU A 419 8.77 19.07 2.85
C LEU A 419 10.01 19.93 2.57
N LEU A 420 10.80 19.58 1.56
CA LEU A 420 11.92 20.38 1.13
C LEU A 420 11.47 21.72 0.56
N LEU A 421 10.43 21.73 -0.27
CA LEU A 421 9.83 22.95 -0.81
C LEU A 421 9.27 23.85 0.30
N ASP A 422 8.75 23.27 1.38
CA ASP A 422 8.34 24.03 2.57
C ASP A 422 9.53 24.65 3.28
N LYS A 423 10.62 23.89 3.50
CA LYS A 423 11.87 24.42 4.07
C LYS A 423 12.41 25.60 3.28
N MET A 424 12.46 25.45 1.96
CA MET A 424 12.91 26.52 1.07
C MET A 424 12.01 27.75 1.14
N GLY A 425 10.69 27.56 1.25
CA GLY A 425 9.73 28.65 1.48
C GLY A 425 9.96 29.41 2.80
N ARG A 426 10.61 28.78 3.79
CA ARG A 426 11.05 29.43 5.04
C ARG A 426 12.45 30.06 4.96
N GLY A 427 13.08 30.05 3.78
CA GLY A 427 14.43 30.57 3.59
C GLY A 427 15.56 29.62 4.00
N GLU A 428 15.26 28.37 4.36
CA GLU A 428 16.28 27.35 4.62
C GLU A 428 16.90 26.90 3.28
N LYS A 429 18.18 27.22 3.06
CA LYS A 429 18.90 26.93 1.81
C LYS A 429 19.68 25.61 1.82
N GLU A 430 19.75 24.94 2.97
CA GLU A 430 20.47 23.68 3.09
C GLU A 430 19.67 22.55 2.44
N LEU A 431 20.14 22.09 1.27
CA LEU A 431 19.65 20.85 0.68
C LEU A 431 20.36 19.67 1.35
N PRO A 432 19.63 18.76 2.01
CA PRO A 432 20.27 17.54 2.47
C PRO A 432 20.71 16.73 1.24
N LEU A 433 22.01 16.45 1.11
CA LEU A 433 22.56 15.66 0.00
C LEU A 433 21.95 14.22 -0.10
N GLY A 434 21.18 13.79 0.91
CA GLY A 434 20.56 12.47 1.03
C GLY A 434 19.02 12.45 0.87
N LEU A 435 18.43 13.35 0.08
CA LEU A 435 16.98 13.58 -0.08
C LEU A 435 16.10 12.40 -0.55
N MET A 436 16.65 11.20 -0.68
CA MET A 436 15.96 10.09 -1.30
C MET A 436 15.79 8.93 -0.32
N VAL A 437 14.53 8.58 -0.09
CA VAL A 437 14.07 7.30 0.45
C VAL A 437 14.19 6.22 -0.62
N THR A 438 14.20 6.57 -1.92
CA THR A 438 14.29 5.62 -3.03
C THR A 438 15.39 4.54 -2.89
N PRO A 439 16.64 4.85 -2.48
CA PRO A 439 17.67 3.84 -2.25
C PRO A 439 17.26 2.73 -1.27
N PHE A 440 16.48 3.05 -0.23
CA PHE A 440 15.94 2.05 0.68
C PHE A 440 15.07 1.04 -0.05
N PHE A 441 14.22 1.47 -0.99
CA PHE A 441 13.35 0.57 -1.74
C PHE A 441 14.10 -0.16 -2.86
N MET A 442 14.92 0.56 -3.63
CA MET A 442 15.66 0.02 -4.79
C MET A 442 16.51 -1.21 -4.46
N ILE A 443 17.06 -1.26 -3.24
CA ILE A 443 17.94 -2.35 -2.83
C ILE A 443 17.16 -3.61 -2.40
N GLN A 444 15.88 -3.50 -2.00
CA GLN A 444 15.12 -4.62 -1.43
C GLN A 444 15.04 -5.86 -2.34
N PRO A 445 14.91 -5.75 -3.68
CA PRO A 445 14.94 -6.90 -4.58
C PRO A 445 16.23 -7.73 -4.50
N LEU A 446 17.38 -7.11 -4.25
CA LEU A 446 18.62 -7.86 -4.02
C LEU A 446 18.52 -8.70 -2.74
N GLY A 447 17.93 -8.14 -1.68
CA GLY A 447 17.64 -8.86 -0.44
C GLY A 447 16.74 -10.08 -0.69
N LEU A 448 15.73 -9.94 -1.54
CA LEU A 448 14.85 -11.05 -1.94
C LEU A 448 15.59 -12.15 -2.71
N VAL A 449 16.52 -11.78 -3.60
CA VAL A 449 17.33 -12.74 -4.36
C VAL A 449 18.28 -13.50 -3.43
N VAL A 450 18.98 -12.79 -2.54
CA VAL A 450 19.87 -13.43 -1.56
C VAL A 450 19.07 -14.35 -0.65
N GLU A 451 17.91 -13.91 -0.15
CA GLU A 451 16.99 -14.76 0.63
C GLU A 451 16.61 -16.03 -0.13
N ALA A 452 16.26 -15.92 -1.41
CA ALA A 452 15.88 -17.06 -2.24
C ALA A 452 17.04 -18.06 -2.44
N ILE A 453 18.26 -17.55 -2.63
CA ILE A 453 19.48 -18.38 -2.75
C ILE A 453 19.73 -19.12 -1.43
N VAL A 454 19.72 -18.39 -0.31
CA VAL A 454 19.93 -18.97 1.03
C VAL A 454 18.87 -20.02 1.33
N LYS A 455 17.58 -19.73 1.10
CA LYS A 455 16.49 -20.69 1.27
C LYS A 455 16.68 -21.93 0.39
N ARG A 456 17.12 -21.78 -0.86
CA ARG A 456 17.38 -22.92 -1.76
C ARG A 456 18.52 -23.78 -1.25
N ARG A 457 19.64 -23.17 -0.82
CA ARG A 457 20.79 -23.88 -0.26
C ARG A 457 20.43 -24.57 1.06
N TRP A 458 19.73 -23.87 1.95
CA TRP A 458 19.23 -24.41 3.22
C TRP A 458 18.36 -25.65 3.00
N ARG A 459 17.40 -25.62 2.05
CA ARG A 459 16.58 -26.81 1.74
C ARG A 459 17.39 -28.00 1.23
N SER A 460 18.54 -27.77 0.60
CA SER A 460 19.44 -28.85 0.17
C SER A 460 20.19 -29.44 1.36
N VAL A 461 20.81 -28.57 2.18
CA VAL A 461 21.58 -28.96 3.36
C VAL A 461 20.70 -29.62 4.41
N ARG A 462 19.48 -29.10 4.61
CA ARG A 462 18.49 -29.64 5.55
C ARG A 462 18.18 -31.11 5.31
N LYS A 463 18.24 -31.59 4.06
CA LYS A 463 18.00 -33.00 3.71
C LYS A 463 19.14 -33.93 4.11
N THR A 464 20.35 -33.40 4.29
CA THR A 464 21.55 -34.19 4.59
C THR A 464 21.95 -34.12 6.06
N LEU A 465 21.37 -33.20 6.85
CA LEU A 465 21.67 -33.06 8.28
C LEU A 465 20.90 -34.11 9.10
N PRO A 466 21.57 -34.91 9.96
CA PRO A 466 20.93 -35.89 10.83
C PRO A 466 20.35 -35.22 12.10
N LEU A 467 19.58 -34.14 11.92
CA LEU A 467 18.97 -33.39 13.01
C LEU A 467 17.45 -33.64 13.06
N PRO A 468 16.84 -33.63 14.27
CA PRO A 468 15.38 -33.66 14.39
C PRO A 468 14.71 -32.49 13.66
N GLU A 469 13.53 -32.74 13.09
CA GLU A 469 12.73 -31.74 12.36
C GLU A 469 12.48 -30.46 13.17
N THR A 470 12.26 -30.58 14.49
CA THR A 470 12.10 -29.43 15.39
C THR A 470 13.33 -28.55 15.42
N ALA A 471 14.53 -29.13 15.51
CA ALA A 471 15.79 -28.38 15.51
C ALA A 471 16.00 -27.69 14.17
N LEU A 472 15.72 -28.38 13.05
CA LEU A 472 15.79 -27.80 11.71
C LEU A 472 14.84 -26.59 11.53
N ARG A 473 13.63 -26.65 12.09
CA ARG A 473 12.68 -25.52 12.09
C ARG A 473 13.17 -24.34 12.92
N VAL A 474 13.75 -24.60 14.10
CA VAL A 474 14.32 -23.54 14.95
C VAL A 474 15.50 -22.87 14.23
N ILE A 475 16.39 -23.64 13.61
CA ILE A 475 17.50 -23.08 12.83
C ILE A 475 16.98 -22.24 11.66
N GLU A 476 16.00 -22.74 10.91
CA GLU A 476 15.36 -21.99 9.81
C GLU A 476 14.73 -20.68 10.31
N PHE A 477 14.05 -20.73 11.46
CA PHE A 477 13.47 -19.56 12.11
C PHE A 477 14.53 -18.52 12.49
N VAL A 478 15.62 -18.95 13.13
CA VAL A 478 16.70 -18.06 13.58
C VAL A 478 17.39 -17.43 12.37
N ILE A 479 17.83 -18.24 11.39
CA ILE A 479 18.50 -17.74 10.18
C ILE A 479 17.61 -16.73 9.45
N GLY A 480 16.34 -17.06 9.25
CA GLY A 480 15.41 -16.19 8.54
C GLY A 480 15.17 -14.87 9.27
N ASN A 481 15.00 -14.89 10.59
CA ASN A 481 14.78 -13.68 11.38
C ASN A 481 16.04 -12.81 11.38
N THR A 482 17.21 -13.40 11.65
CA THR A 482 18.49 -12.69 11.62
C THR A 482 18.70 -12.03 10.26
N TRP A 483 18.51 -12.76 9.15
CA TRP A 483 18.59 -12.20 7.81
C TRP A 483 17.66 -11.01 7.60
N THR A 484 16.39 -11.16 7.96
CA THR A 484 15.36 -10.12 7.77
C THR A 484 15.70 -8.85 8.54
N TRP A 485 16.06 -8.97 9.82
CA TRP A 485 16.32 -7.83 10.68
C TRP A 485 17.67 -7.17 10.40
N VAL A 486 18.71 -7.94 10.09
CA VAL A 486 20.01 -7.39 9.66
C VAL A 486 19.86 -6.64 8.35
N TRP A 487 19.17 -7.20 7.37
CA TRP A 487 18.95 -6.54 6.08
C TRP A 487 18.11 -5.27 6.23
N LEU A 488 16.96 -5.35 6.91
CA LEU A 488 16.12 -4.17 7.12
C LEU A 488 16.82 -3.12 7.97
N GLY A 489 17.53 -3.49 9.02
CA GLY A 489 18.31 -2.56 9.85
C GLY A 489 19.41 -1.86 9.06
N TRP A 490 20.14 -2.59 8.21
CA TRP A 490 21.17 -2.00 7.36
C TRP A 490 20.58 -1.04 6.32
N THR A 491 19.47 -1.43 5.67
CA THR A 491 18.83 -0.59 4.64
C THR A 491 18.05 0.59 5.25
N ALA A 492 17.51 0.47 6.47
CA ALA A 492 16.70 1.50 7.12
C ALA A 492 17.42 2.85 7.27
N ARG A 493 18.76 2.85 7.28
CA ARG A 493 19.56 4.08 7.35
C ARG A 493 19.18 5.13 6.31
N TRP A 494 18.88 4.72 5.07
CA TRP A 494 18.49 5.68 4.01
C TRP A 494 17.14 6.31 4.31
N TYR A 495 16.20 5.51 4.80
CA TYR A 495 14.87 5.96 5.19
C TYR A 495 14.94 6.92 6.39
N VAL A 496 15.64 6.52 7.45
CA VAL A 496 15.74 7.26 8.71
C VAL A 496 16.48 8.57 8.52
N ARG A 497 17.63 8.53 7.85
CA ARG A 497 18.44 9.71 7.52
C ARG A 497 17.64 10.72 6.70
N CYS A 498 16.93 10.26 5.66
CA CYS A 498 16.13 11.15 4.83
C CYS A 498 15.07 11.86 5.69
N LEU A 499 14.28 11.11 6.48
CA LEU A 499 13.21 11.70 7.29
C LEU A 499 13.70 12.67 8.38
N SER A 500 14.84 12.39 9.02
CA SER A 500 15.42 13.32 9.99
C SER A 500 15.96 14.58 9.31
N GLU A 501 16.68 14.43 8.19
CA GLU A 501 17.29 15.56 7.48
C GLU A 501 16.27 16.48 6.80
N ILE A 502 15.14 15.95 6.31
CA ILE A 502 14.04 16.76 5.76
C ILE A 502 13.13 17.35 6.84
N ALA A 503 13.49 17.22 8.12
CA ALA A 503 12.71 17.72 9.26
C ALA A 503 11.30 17.14 9.37
N ALA A 504 11.08 15.88 8.98
CA ALA A 504 9.78 15.24 9.13
C ALA A 504 9.31 15.19 10.60
N TYR A 505 10.24 15.28 11.55
CA TYR A 505 9.97 15.21 13.00
C TYR A 505 10.04 16.55 13.73
N GLN A 506 10.42 17.64 13.05
CA GLN A 506 10.42 18.96 13.68
C GLN A 506 8.96 19.43 13.88
N PRO A 507 8.62 20.03 15.03
CA PRO A 507 7.35 20.71 15.19
C PRO A 507 7.29 21.90 14.22
N PHE A 508 6.09 22.24 13.71
CA PHE A 508 5.93 23.54 13.07
C PHE A 508 6.03 24.64 14.13
N PRO A 509 6.66 25.80 13.83
CA PRO A 509 6.94 26.86 14.82
C PRO A 509 5.72 27.33 15.62
N ASN A 510 4.51 27.22 15.05
CA ASN A 510 3.28 27.79 15.61
C ASN A 510 2.21 26.73 15.97
N LYS A 511 2.55 25.43 16.02
CA LYS A 511 1.57 24.37 16.31
C LYS A 511 2.07 23.50 17.47
N PRO A 512 1.58 23.71 18.71
CA PRO A 512 1.96 22.86 19.83
C PRO A 512 1.51 21.43 19.56
N ILE A 513 2.42 20.47 19.77
CA ILE A 513 2.10 19.05 19.68
C ILE A 513 1.52 18.65 21.03
N PHE A 514 0.22 18.36 21.07
CA PHE A 514 -0.36 17.74 22.26
C PHE A 514 0.18 16.31 22.39
N SER A 515 0.76 16.00 23.55
CA SER A 515 1.29 14.67 23.86
C SER A 515 0.91 14.27 25.28
N ILE A 516 0.16 13.17 25.41
CA ILE A 516 -0.22 12.61 26.71
C ILE A 516 1.04 12.13 27.44
N THR A 517 1.98 11.56 26.69
CA THR A 517 3.23 11.03 27.25
C THR A 517 4.13 12.14 27.77
N GLU A 518 4.24 13.28 27.07
CA GLU A 518 5.00 14.43 27.59
C GLU A 518 4.32 15.03 28.83
N LEU A 519 3.00 15.15 28.83
CA LEU A 519 2.26 15.62 30.00
C LEU A 519 2.50 14.71 31.23
N ALA A 520 2.46 13.40 31.03
CA ALA A 520 2.77 12.43 32.08
C ALA A 520 4.24 12.53 32.52
N TRP A 521 5.18 12.64 31.57
CA TRP A 521 6.60 12.79 31.85
C TRP A 521 6.88 14.02 32.72
N ASP A 522 6.35 15.17 32.33
CA ASP A 522 6.52 16.43 33.06
C ASP A 522 5.92 16.32 34.47
N TYR A 523 4.73 15.73 34.60
CA TYR A 523 4.12 15.44 35.91
C TYR A 523 5.01 14.55 36.79
N PHE A 524 5.55 13.45 36.26
CA PHE A 524 6.42 12.55 37.02
C PHE A 524 7.73 13.24 37.42
N HIS A 525 8.34 14.02 36.52
CA HIS A 525 9.60 14.70 36.81
C HIS A 525 9.42 15.80 37.86
N ASP A 526 8.35 16.59 37.75
CA ASP A 526 8.09 17.71 38.68
C ASP A 526 7.65 17.22 40.07
N VAL A 527 6.79 16.19 40.12
CA VAL A 527 6.20 15.72 41.38
C VAL A 527 7.05 14.68 42.09
N VAL A 528 7.65 13.74 41.35
CA VAL A 528 8.30 12.55 41.96
C VAL A 528 9.80 12.74 42.12
N VAL A 529 10.49 13.29 41.12
CA VAL A 529 11.94 13.55 41.23
C VAL A 529 12.21 14.77 42.10
N GLY A 530 11.21 15.62 42.30
CA GLY A 530 11.20 16.63 43.35
C GLY A 530 12.34 17.62 43.15
N THR A 531 12.41 18.29 42.01
CA THR A 531 13.19 19.52 41.87
C THR A 531 12.48 20.61 42.70
N PRO A 532 12.90 20.87 43.95
CA PRO A 532 12.20 21.78 44.84
C PRO A 532 12.61 23.19 44.42
N GLY A 533 11.88 23.78 43.49
CA GLY A 533 12.17 25.14 43.00
C GLY A 533 11.50 25.56 41.68
N ALA A 534 11.05 24.63 40.84
CA ALA A 534 10.50 24.99 39.52
C ALA A 534 9.00 25.32 39.51
N ALA A 535 8.25 24.93 40.55
CA ALA A 535 6.80 25.15 40.62
C ALA A 535 6.39 26.64 40.71
N GLY A 536 7.32 27.56 40.96
CA GLY A 536 7.07 29.00 41.00
C GLY A 536 7.37 29.77 39.71
N ALA A 537 8.09 29.19 38.74
CA ALA A 537 8.58 29.95 37.57
C ALA A 537 7.82 29.67 36.26
N ASN A 538 7.12 28.54 36.15
CA ASN A 538 6.44 28.16 34.90
C ASN A 538 4.99 28.66 34.77
N ALA A 539 4.41 29.26 35.81
CA ALA A 539 3.07 29.87 35.71
C ALA A 539 3.07 31.22 34.94
N THR A 540 4.25 31.78 34.66
CA THR A 540 4.42 33.05 33.93
C THR A 540 5.36 32.97 32.72
N MET A 541 5.70 31.77 32.24
CA MET A 541 6.18 31.66 30.86
C MET A 541 5.00 31.91 29.92
N GLY A 542 4.65 33.19 29.74
CA GLY A 542 4.03 33.63 28.51
C GLY A 542 4.84 33.08 27.33
N PRO A 543 4.20 32.84 26.17
CA PRO A 543 4.88 32.28 25.01
C PRO A 543 6.19 33.02 24.82
N ALA A 544 7.32 32.27 24.82
CA ALA A 544 8.62 32.84 24.57
C ALA A 544 8.47 33.80 23.38
N PRO A 545 8.90 35.07 23.49
CA PRO A 545 8.63 36.06 22.47
C PRO A 545 9.11 35.48 21.15
N VAL A 546 8.16 35.12 20.30
CA VAL A 546 8.42 34.69 18.93
C VAL A 546 9.16 35.88 18.36
N ALA A 547 10.45 35.71 18.07
CA ALA A 547 11.23 36.75 17.40
C ALA A 547 10.35 37.23 16.23
N PRO A 548 10.07 38.54 16.13
CA PRO A 548 9.12 39.05 15.16
C PRO A 548 9.51 38.47 13.80
N VAL A 549 8.63 37.62 13.26
CA VAL A 549 8.78 37.13 11.90
C VAL A 549 8.85 38.40 11.07
N ALA A 550 10.02 38.68 10.52
CA ALA A 550 10.21 39.87 9.70
C ALA A 550 9.06 39.87 8.68
N PRO A 551 8.30 40.97 8.54
CA PRO A 551 7.19 41.02 7.61
C PRO A 551 7.75 40.56 6.26
N PHE A 552 7.12 39.55 5.68
CA PHE A 552 7.40 39.11 4.32
C PHE A 552 7.34 40.37 3.45
N GLN A 553 8.50 40.92 3.09
CA GLN A 553 8.58 41.96 2.11
C GLN A 553 8.17 41.29 0.81
N ALA A 554 6.96 41.62 0.33
CA ALA A 554 6.54 41.28 -1.00
C ALA A 554 7.58 41.87 -1.97
N VAL A 555 8.32 41.00 -2.64
CA VAL A 555 9.22 41.32 -3.76
C VAL A 555 8.41 41.29 -5.04
#